data_AF-A0A2S9FT66-F1
#
_entry.id   AF-A0A2S9FT66-F1
#
_cell.length_a   1.000
_cell.length_b   1.000
_cell.length_c   1.000
_cell.angle_alpha   90.00
_cell.angle_beta   90.00
_cell.angle_gamma   90.00
#
_symmetry.space_group_name_H-M   'P 1'
#
loop_
_entity.id
_entity.type
_entity.pdbx_description
1 polymer ?
#
loop_
_entity_poly.entity_id
_entity_poly.type
_entity_poly.pdbx_seq_one_letter_code
_entity_poly.pdbx_strand_id
1 'polypeptide(L)'
;KPGDTVAIAGELGRSEAGYSLWHNGITGYDALRRRHLVPVPPYGQGEAAARAGATAMTDVSDGLLADLGHIASASGVHIDLSVDGLRADV
;
A
#
# COMPACT_ATOMS: atom_id res chain seq x y z
N LYS A 1 -17.01 0.85 -6.74
CA LYS A 1 -18.46 1.18 -6.55
C LYS A 1 -18.92 0.71 -5.17
N PRO A 2 -20.06 1.18 -4.64
CA PRO A 2 -20.58 0.69 -3.36
C PRO A 2 -20.71 -0.83 -3.36
N GLY A 3 -20.28 -1.47 -2.27
CA GLY A 3 -20.25 -2.93 -2.12
C GLY A 3 -18.97 -3.62 -2.59
N ASP A 4 -18.04 -2.91 -3.23
CA ASP A 4 -16.74 -3.49 -3.59
C ASP A 4 -15.82 -3.63 -2.37
N THR A 5 -14.90 -4.59 -2.44
CA THR A 5 -13.87 -4.82 -1.43
C THR A 5 -12.57 -4.11 -1.80
N VAL A 6 -11.93 -3.46 -0.84
CA VAL A 6 -10.56 -2.92 -1.00
C VAL A 6 -9.55 -4.03 -0.74
N ALA A 7 -8.61 -4.20 -1.67
CA ALA A 7 -7.51 -5.17 -1.55
C ALA A 7 -6.17 -4.50 -1.85
N ILE A 8 -5.10 -5.01 -1.25
CA ILE A 8 -3.73 -4.52 -1.42
C ILE A 8 -2.83 -5.69 -1.80
N ALA A 9 -1.94 -5.44 -2.76
CA ALA A 9 -0.85 -6.34 -3.09
C ALA A 9 0.47 -5.78 -2.56
N GLY A 10 1.14 -6.53 -1.67
CA GLY A 10 2.42 -6.15 -1.08
C GLY A 10 2.36 -5.85 0.41
N GLU A 11 3.31 -5.05 0.90
CA GLU A 11 3.52 -4.73 2.31
C GLU A 11 3.38 -3.22 2.52
N LEU A 12 2.65 -2.81 3.57
CA LEU A 12 2.49 -1.40 3.94
C LEU A 12 3.53 -1.00 5.00
N GLY A 13 3.88 0.28 5.07
CA GLY A 13 4.70 0.86 6.14
C GLY A 13 6.20 0.52 6.10
N ARG A 14 6.62 -0.54 5.39
CA ARG A 14 8.03 -0.99 5.35
C ARG A 14 8.99 0.04 4.76
N SER A 15 8.55 0.79 3.75
CA SER A 15 9.36 1.89 3.17
C SER A 15 9.58 3.00 4.20
N GLU A 16 8.51 3.47 4.85
CA GLU A 16 8.62 4.53 5.87
C GLU A 16 9.44 4.08 7.08
N ALA A 17 9.27 2.83 7.54
CA ALA A 17 10.12 2.28 8.59
C ALA A 17 11.61 2.28 8.20
N GLY A 18 11.92 1.89 6.96
CA GLY A 18 13.28 1.93 6.41
C GLY A 18 13.86 3.34 6.34
N TYR A 19 13.06 4.31 5.88
CA TYR A 19 13.44 5.72 5.83
C TYR A 19 13.68 6.28 7.23
N SER A 20 12.72 6.15 8.13
CA SER A 20 12.78 6.67 9.49
C SER A 20 13.98 6.12 10.26
N LEU A 21 14.27 4.81 10.17
CA LEU A 21 15.45 4.23 10.82
C LEU A 21 16.76 4.78 10.24
N TRP A 22 16.86 4.85 8.91
CA TRP A 22 18.05 5.36 8.24
C TRP A 22 18.29 6.85 8.51
N HIS A 23 17.23 7.66 8.44
CA HIS A 23 17.26 9.10 8.66
C HIS A 23 17.68 9.45 10.10
N ASN A 24 17.27 8.64 11.08
CA ASN A 24 17.64 8.81 12.49
C ASN A 24 18.97 8.13 12.88
N GLY A 25 19.72 7.58 11.92
CA GLY A 25 21.02 6.93 12.19
C GLY A 25 20.93 5.60 12.96
N ILE A 26 19.75 4.97 13.00
CA ILE A 26 19.54 3.68 13.66
C ILE A 26 20.00 2.57 12.70
N THR A 27 20.98 1.78 13.13
CA THR A 27 21.62 0.73 12.32
C THR A 27 21.08 -0.66 12.66
N GLY A 28 21.44 -1.67 11.86
CA GLY A 28 21.01 -3.07 12.06
C GLY A 28 19.74 -3.47 11.30
N TYR A 29 19.15 -2.57 10.52
CA TYR A 29 17.89 -2.79 9.78
C TYR A 29 18.06 -2.64 8.26
N ASP A 30 19.15 -3.17 7.70
CA ASP A 30 19.49 -3.01 6.27
C ASP A 30 18.39 -3.53 5.35
N ALA A 31 17.64 -4.55 5.77
CA ALA A 31 16.50 -5.07 5.02
C ALA A 31 15.40 -4.01 4.83
N LEU A 32 15.02 -3.30 5.90
CA LEU A 32 14.02 -2.22 5.83
C LEU A 32 14.56 -1.02 5.06
N ARG A 33 15.82 -0.63 5.30
CA ARG A 33 16.47 0.43 4.52
C ARG A 33 16.43 0.13 3.03
N ARG A 34 16.68 -1.13 2.64
CA ARG A 34 16.60 -1.55 1.23
C ARG A 34 15.19 -1.45 0.67
N ARG A 35 14.13 -1.75 1.45
CA ARG A 35 12.73 -1.58 1.02
C ARG A 35 12.39 -0.12 0.68
N HIS A 36 13.01 0.84 1.38
CA HIS A 36 12.86 2.26 1.07
C HIS A 36 13.64 2.67 -0.18
N LEU A 37 14.93 2.31 -0.24
CA LEU A 37 15.82 2.76 -1.32
C LEU A 37 15.56 2.07 -2.66
N VAL A 38 15.19 0.79 -2.62
CA VAL A 38 14.93 -0.04 -3.79
C VAL A 38 13.68 -0.88 -3.54
N PRO A 39 12.48 -0.28 -3.68
CA PRO A 39 11.22 -0.99 -3.53
C PRO A 39 11.16 -2.22 -4.45
N VAL A 40 10.40 -3.23 -4.04
CA VAL A 40 10.15 -4.44 -4.85
C VAL A 40 8.65 -4.57 -5.09
N PRO A 41 8.06 -3.75 -6.00
CA PRO A 41 6.65 -3.85 -6.32
C PRO A 41 6.32 -5.23 -6.88
N PRO A 42 5.17 -5.81 -6.54
CA PRO A 42 4.73 -7.06 -7.15
C PRO A 42 4.20 -6.78 -8.56
N TYR A 43 5.12 -6.62 -9.52
CA TYR A 43 4.77 -6.36 -10.91
C TYR A 43 3.83 -7.43 -11.48
N GLY A 44 2.94 -7.01 -12.40
CA GLY A 44 1.92 -7.88 -12.98
C GLY A 44 0.64 -8.02 -12.14
N GLN A 45 0.66 -7.68 -10.84
CA GLN A 45 -0.56 -7.77 -10.01
C GLN A 45 -1.67 -6.82 -10.45
N GLY A 46 -1.34 -5.66 -11.03
CA GLY A 46 -2.35 -4.76 -11.61
C GLY A 46 -3.10 -5.41 -12.78
N GLU A 47 -2.39 -6.13 -13.66
CA GLU A 47 -3.03 -6.86 -14.76
C GLU A 47 -3.87 -8.03 -14.22
N ALA A 48 -3.33 -8.79 -13.26
CA ALA A 48 -4.06 -9.89 -12.64
C ALA A 48 -5.36 -9.42 -11.96
N ALA A 49 -5.31 -8.31 -11.22
CA ALA A 49 -6.46 -7.70 -10.56
C ALA A 49 -7.49 -7.20 -11.60
N ALA A 50 -7.06 -6.54 -12.67
CA ALA A 50 -7.95 -6.12 -13.76
C ALA A 50 -8.69 -7.32 -14.38
N ARG A 51 -7.97 -8.41 -14.68
CA ARG A 51 -8.56 -9.64 -15.22
C ARG A 51 -9.52 -10.31 -14.23
N ALA A 52 -9.27 -10.17 -12.92
CA ALA A 52 -10.15 -10.66 -11.87
C ALA A 52 -11.37 -9.76 -11.60
N GLY A 53 -11.49 -8.62 -12.30
CA GLY A 53 -12.65 -7.73 -12.20
C GLY A 53 -12.48 -6.55 -11.25
N ALA A 54 -11.24 -6.16 -10.90
CA ALA A 54 -10.99 -4.92 -10.16
C ALA A 54 -11.57 -3.72 -10.92
N THR A 55 -12.36 -2.90 -10.23
CA THR A 55 -13.10 -1.79 -10.84
C THR A 55 -12.33 -0.46 -10.82
N ALA A 56 -11.36 -0.33 -9.92
CA ALA A 56 -10.48 0.82 -9.77
C ALA A 56 -9.17 0.34 -9.11
N MET A 57 -8.05 0.95 -9.46
CA MET A 57 -6.73 0.60 -8.93
C MET A 57 -5.84 1.84 -8.85
N THR A 58 -4.96 1.86 -7.86
CA THR A 58 -3.86 2.82 -7.71
C THR A 58 -2.70 2.11 -7.02
N ASP A 59 -1.48 2.59 -7.21
CA ASP A 59 -0.37 2.26 -6.33
C ASP A 59 -0.45 3.09 -5.03
N VAL A 60 0.34 2.71 -4.03
CA VAL A 60 0.43 3.41 -2.76
C VAL A 60 1.82 4.04 -2.65
N SER A 61 1.89 5.37 -2.78
CA SER A 61 3.13 6.14 -2.74
C SER A 61 3.15 7.16 -1.61
N ASP A 62 2.05 7.89 -1.45
CA ASP A 62 1.93 9.00 -0.48
C ASP A 62 1.30 8.53 0.84
N GLY A 63 0.93 7.25 0.88
CA GLY A 63 0.32 6.58 2.02
C GLY A 63 -1.09 6.11 1.71
N LEU A 64 -1.47 4.98 2.31
CA LEU A 64 -2.71 4.26 1.96
C LEU A 64 -3.95 5.16 1.97
N LEU A 65 -4.11 6.00 3.00
CA LEU A 65 -5.29 6.84 3.15
C LEU A 65 -5.34 7.98 2.13
N ALA A 66 -4.20 8.55 1.75
CA ALA A 66 -4.13 9.60 0.75
C ALA A 66 -4.53 9.05 -0.63
N ASP A 67 -3.94 7.93 -1.02
CA ASP A 67 -4.18 7.33 -2.34
C ASP A 67 -5.59 6.72 -2.45
N LEU A 68 -6.13 6.15 -1.37
CA LEU A 68 -7.54 5.77 -1.33
C LEU A 68 -8.49 6.99 -1.35
N GLY A 69 -8.06 8.14 -0.81
CA GLY A 69 -8.79 9.39 -0.93
C GLY A 69 -8.97 9.85 -2.38
N HIS A 70 -7.96 9.62 -3.22
CA HIS A 70 -8.06 9.87 -4.67
C HIS A 70 -9.08 8.94 -5.34
N ILE A 71 -9.04 7.63 -5.05
CA ILE A 71 -10.04 6.67 -5.57
C ILE A 71 -11.44 7.03 -5.12
N ALA A 72 -11.63 7.32 -3.83
CA ALA A 72 -12.91 7.67 -3.24
C ALA A 72 -13.53 8.90 -3.93
N SER A 73 -12.74 9.97 -4.08
CA SER A 73 -13.16 11.21 -4.72
C SER A 73 -13.51 11.01 -6.20
N ALA A 74 -12.64 10.33 -6.96
CA ALA A 74 -12.87 10.08 -8.39
C ALA A 74 -14.06 9.15 -8.64
N SER A 75 -14.34 8.23 -7.72
CA SER A 75 -15.42 7.25 -7.83
C SER A 75 -16.74 7.72 -7.20
N GLY A 76 -16.75 8.83 -6.47
CA GLY A 76 -17.93 9.32 -5.75
C GLY A 76 -18.42 8.37 -4.66
N VAL A 77 -17.50 7.71 -3.93
CA VAL A 77 -17.82 6.74 -2.86
C VAL A 77 -17.10 7.08 -1.56
N HIS A 78 -17.60 6.54 -0.45
CA HIS A 78 -16.83 6.42 0.79
C HIS A 78 -16.14 5.06 0.85
N ILE A 79 -14.93 5.03 1.42
CA ILE A 79 -14.17 3.81 1.68
C ILE A 79 -14.05 3.67 3.18
N ASP A 80 -14.63 2.60 3.73
CA ASP A 80 -14.54 2.23 5.13
C ASP A 80 -13.45 1.16 5.30
N LEU A 81 -12.53 1.39 6.24
CA LEU A 81 -11.38 0.52 6.49
C LEU A 81 -11.36 0.11 7.96
N SER A 82 -11.19 -1.19 8.21
CA SER A 82 -10.87 -1.71 9.54
C SER A 82 -9.40 -2.14 9.59
N VAL A 83 -8.75 -1.83 10.72
CA VAL A 83 -7.41 -2.33 11.03
C VAL A 83 -7.36 -3.85 11.13
N ASP A 84 -8.49 -4.51 11.41
CA ASP A 84 -8.59 -5.98 11.45
C ASP A 84 -8.30 -6.62 10.09
N GLY A 85 -8.44 -5.85 9.00
CA GLY A 85 -8.08 -6.28 7.65
C GLY A 85 -6.58 -6.20 7.35
N LEU A 86 -5.79 -5.57 8.23
CA LEU A 86 -4.35 -5.44 8.05
C LEU A 86 -3.62 -6.62 8.68
N ARG A 87 -2.60 -7.11 7.97
CA ARG A 87 -1.69 -8.10 8.54
C ARG A 87 -0.79 -7.41 9.56
N ALA A 88 -0.67 -7.99 10.75
CA ALA A 88 0.34 -7.59 11.71
C ALA A 88 1.74 -7.84 11.15
N ASP A 89 2.69 -6.98 11.52
CA ASP A 89 4.10 -7.24 11.30
C ASP A 89 4.53 -8.37 12.26
N VAL A 90 4.72 -9.57 11.71
CA VAL A 90 5.21 -10.77 12.44
C VAL A 90 6.72 -10.91 12.29
#